data_AF-A0AAW8TPV2-F1
#
_entry.id   AF-A0AAW8TPV2-F1
#
_cell.length_a   1.000
_cell.length_b   1.000
_cell.length_c   1.000
_cell.angle_alpha   90.00
_cell.angle_beta   90.00
_cell.angle_gamma   90.00
#
_symmetry.space_group_name_H-M   'P 1'
#
loop_
_entity.id
_entity.type
_entity.pdbx_description
1 polymer ?
#
loop_
_entity_poly.entity_id
_entity_poly.type
_entity_poly.pdbx_seq_one_letter_code
_entity_poly.pdbx_strand_id
1 'polypeptide(L)'
;MRARDKTGKIVEIWQISRKGPQPTWMKDVFVKNFLVWIDNHLRILLAGISPSVSQNIKKGATGLLGGGGFLGYSMYTLGFPGDVITNRKVLSPK
;
A
#
# COMPACT_ATOMS: atom_id res chain seq x y z
N MET A 1 -10.27 -5.57 8.61
CA MET A 1 -11.08 -4.68 9.47
C MET A 1 -11.74 -3.63 8.59
N ARG A 2 -12.74 -2.89 9.08
CA ARG A 2 -13.42 -1.83 8.31
C ARG A 2 -13.38 -0.53 9.09
N ALA A 3 -13.17 0.59 8.39
CA ALA A 3 -13.21 1.94 8.96
C ALA A 3 -14.01 2.87 8.05
N ARG A 4 -14.52 3.98 8.60
CA ARG A 4 -15.09 5.07 7.79
C ARG A 4 -13.98 6.02 7.37
N ASP A 5 -13.93 6.37 6.10
CA ASP A 5 -13.10 7.49 5.65
C ASP A 5 -13.75 8.84 5.99
N LYS A 6 -13.06 9.94 5.65
CA LYS A 6 -13.53 11.32 5.91
C LYS A 6 -14.86 11.65 5.20
N THR A 7 -15.24 10.88 4.19
CA THR A 7 -16.51 11.06 3.45
C THR A 7 -17.63 10.17 3.99
N GLY A 8 -17.38 9.41 5.06
CA GLY A 8 -18.32 8.46 5.66
C GLY A 8 -18.38 7.11 4.94
N LYS A 9 -17.59 6.90 3.87
CA LYS A 9 -17.56 5.65 3.13
C LYS A 9 -16.83 4.58 3.94
N ILE A 10 -17.42 3.39 4.00
CA ILE A 10 -16.77 2.22 4.59
C ILE A 10 -15.66 1.73 3.67
N VAL A 11 -14.45 1.66 4.21
CA VAL A 11 -13.26 1.15 3.54
C VAL A 11 -12.69 -0.02 4.32
N GLU A 12 -12.18 -1.02 3.61
CA GLU A 12 -11.43 -2.08 4.24
C GLU A 12 -10.03 -1.61 4.60
N ILE A 13 -9.62 -1.93 5.82
CA ILE A 13 -8.34 -1.54 6.38
C ILE A 13 -7.63 -2.76 6.98
N TRP A 14 -6.31 -2.65 7.05
CA TRP A 14 -5.47 -3.59 7.74
C TRP A 14 -4.52 -2.82 8.66
N GLN A 15 -4.50 -3.20 9.94
CA GLN A 15 -3.46 -2.73 10.85
C GLN A 15 -2.22 -3.60 10.63
N ILE A 16 -1.10 -2.97 10.28
CA ILE A 16 0.16 -3.63 10.01
C ILE A 16 0.55 -4.43 11.25
N SER A 17 0.68 -5.73 11.05
CA SER A 17 1.04 -6.67 12.11
C SER A 17 1.70 -7.89 11.48
N ARG A 18 2.73 -8.42 12.14
CA ARG A 18 3.43 -9.64 11.65
C ARG A 18 2.62 -10.91 11.89
N LYS A 19 1.87 -10.96 12.98
CA LYS A 19 1.12 -12.14 13.44
C LYS A 19 -0.40 -11.91 13.53
N GLY A 20 -0.87 -10.71 13.21
CA GLY A 20 -2.27 -10.37 13.30
C GLY A 20 -3.07 -10.86 12.08
N PRO A 21 -4.41 -10.86 12.18
CA PRO A 21 -5.27 -11.29 11.08
C PRO A 21 -5.09 -10.39 9.85
N GLN A 22 -4.84 -11.01 8.70
CA GLN A 22 -4.72 -10.33 7.41
C GLN A 22 -6.03 -10.47 6.61
N PRO A 23 -6.60 -9.36 6.08
CA PRO A 23 -7.73 -9.43 5.16
C PRO A 23 -7.41 -10.24 3.89
N THR A 24 -8.43 -10.80 3.25
CA THR A 24 -8.24 -11.60 2.03
C THR A 24 -7.50 -10.82 0.93
N TRP A 25 -7.83 -9.54 0.73
CA TRP A 25 -7.17 -8.70 -0.26
C TRP A 25 -5.68 -8.46 0.02
N MET A 26 -5.22 -8.63 1.28
CA MET A 26 -3.80 -8.52 1.63
C MET A 26 -2.97 -9.71 1.14
N LYS A 27 -3.58 -10.89 0.99
CA LYS A 27 -2.85 -12.09 0.52
C LYS A 27 -2.31 -11.89 -0.89
N ASP A 28 -3.15 -11.39 -1.80
CA ASP A 28 -2.79 -11.20 -3.20
C ASP A 28 -1.68 -10.17 -3.39
N VAL A 29 -1.67 -9.12 -2.58
CA VAL A 29 -0.67 -8.05 -2.66
C VAL A 29 0.68 -8.46 -2.06
N PHE A 30 0.71 -9.37 -1.09
CA PHE A 30 1.94 -10.02 -0.63
C PHE A 30 2.51 -10.95 -1.70
N VAL A 31 1.67 -11.79 -2.33
CA VAL A 31 2.10 -12.70 -3.42
C VAL A 31 2.69 -11.90 -4.61
N LYS A 32 2.14 -10.72 -4.90
CA LYS A 32 2.64 -9.82 -5.95
C LYS A 32 3.86 -9.00 -5.54
N ASN A 33 4.41 -9.21 -4.34
CA ASN A 33 5.53 -8.45 -3.77
C ASN A 33 5.27 -6.93 -3.67
N PHE A 34 4.00 -6.51 -3.65
CA PHE A 34 3.65 -5.11 -3.41
C PHE A 34 3.83 -4.74 -1.94
N LEU A 35 3.85 -5.72 -1.06
CA LEU A 35 4.17 -5.59 0.34
C LEU A 35 5.29 -6.58 0.67
N VAL A 36 6.38 -6.07 1.21
CA VAL A 36 7.55 -6.88 1.59
C VAL A 36 8.02 -6.45 2.96
N TRP A 37 8.17 -7.40 3.88
CA TRP A 37 8.78 -7.14 5.18
C TRP A 37 10.28 -6.96 5.00
N ILE A 38 10.81 -5.85 5.54
CA ILE A 38 12.24 -5.56 5.60
C ILE A 38 12.51 -5.18 7.05
N ASP A 39 13.23 -6.05 7.76
CA ASP A 39 13.44 -5.90 9.21
C ASP A 39 12.13 -5.51 9.91
N ASN A 40 12.12 -4.49 10.75
CA ASN A 40 10.95 -4.14 11.56
C ASN A 40 9.89 -3.30 10.83
N HIS A 41 10.00 -3.12 9.52
CA HIS A 41 9.04 -2.32 8.75
C HIS A 41 8.58 -3.05 7.49
N LEU A 42 7.51 -2.52 6.91
CA LEU A 42 6.90 -3.03 5.71
C LEU A 42 7.15 -2.03 4.58
N ARG A 43 7.78 -2.49 3.50
CA ARG A 43 7.93 -1.74 2.26
C ARG A 43 6.68 -1.93 1.41
N ILE A 44 6.03 -0.83 1.04
CA ILE A 44 4.68 -0.82 0.45
C ILE A 44 4.71 -0.12 -0.91
N LEU A 45 4.41 -0.86 -1.98
CA LEU A 45 4.13 -0.32 -3.30
C LEU A 45 2.66 0.06 -3.39
N LEU A 46 2.32 1.28 -2.96
CA LEU A 46 0.94 1.74 -2.84
C LEU A 46 0.20 1.75 -4.19
N ALA A 47 0.91 2.03 -5.28
CA ALA A 47 0.37 1.99 -6.64
C ALA A 47 -0.17 0.60 -7.04
N GLY A 48 0.42 -0.47 -6.49
CA GLY A 48 0.01 -1.86 -6.73
C GLY A 48 -1.22 -2.31 -5.92
N ILE A 49 -1.58 -1.57 -4.88
CA ILE A 49 -2.69 -1.90 -3.96
C ILE A 49 -3.95 -1.07 -4.28
N SER A 50 -3.78 0.05 -4.97
CA SER A 50 -4.87 0.98 -5.30
C SER A 50 -5.86 0.41 -6.34
N PRO A 51 -7.17 0.68 -6.24
CA PRO A 51 -8.19 0.14 -7.15
C PRO A 51 -7.92 0.35 -8.64
N SER A 52 -7.12 1.36 -8.98
CA SER A 52 -6.73 1.69 -10.34
C SER A 52 -5.32 1.20 -10.68
N VAL A 53 -4.90 0.02 -10.18
CA VAL A 53 -3.54 -0.55 -10.34
C VAL A 53 -3.01 -0.39 -11.76
N SER A 54 -3.78 -0.81 -12.78
CA SER A 54 -3.35 -0.75 -14.18
C SER A 54 -3.12 0.68 -14.67
N GLN A 55 -3.94 1.64 -14.25
CA GLN A 55 -3.76 3.06 -14.58
C GLN A 55 -2.60 3.69 -13.82
N ASN A 56 -2.39 3.31 -12.55
CA ASN A 56 -1.29 3.83 -11.73
C ASN A 56 0.06 3.31 -12.24
N ILE A 57 0.15 2.02 -12.57
CA ILE A 57 1.34 1.42 -13.19
C ILE A 57 1.60 2.07 -14.56
N LYS A 58 0.57 2.25 -15.40
CA LYS A 58 0.71 2.94 -16.69
C LYS A 58 1.23 4.37 -16.52
N LYS A 59 0.63 5.19 -15.64
CA LYS A 59 1.09 6.55 -15.35
C LYS A 59 2.54 6.58 -14.87
N GLY A 60 2.90 5.63 -14.02
CA GLY A 60 4.27 5.39 -13.59
C GLY A 60 5.26 5.11 -14.72
N ALA A 61 4.90 4.17 -15.59
CA ALA A 61 5.68 3.81 -16.76
C ALA A 61 5.78 4.97 -17.77
N THR A 62 4.72 5.75 -17.96
CA THR A 62 4.73 6.97 -18.77
C THR A 62 5.67 8.03 -18.18
N GLY A 63 5.68 8.20 -16.85
CA GLY A 63 6.66 9.06 -16.17
C GLY A 63 8.11 8.59 -16.39
N LEU A 64 8.34 7.29 -16.55
CA LEU A 64 9.65 6.68 -16.81
C LEU A 64 10.21 7.14 -18.16
N LEU A 65 9.35 7.23 -19.18
CA LEU A 65 9.69 7.73 -20.53
C LEU A 65 9.96 9.24 -20.55
N GLY A 66 9.42 9.99 -19.58
CA GLY A 66 9.66 11.43 -19.39
C GLY A 66 10.80 11.78 -18.43
N GLY A 67 11.63 10.80 -18.02
CA GLY A 67 12.79 11.02 -17.15
C GLY A 67 12.50 11.15 -15.65
N GLY A 68 11.26 10.92 -15.19
CA GLY A 68 10.84 11.14 -13.80
C GLY A 68 10.02 10.03 -13.13
N GLY A 69 9.81 8.88 -13.77
CA GLY A 69 8.95 7.80 -13.25
C GLY A 69 9.70 6.78 -12.40
N PHE A 70 9.05 6.33 -11.31
CA PHE A 70 9.25 5.14 -10.44
C PHE A 70 10.64 4.53 -10.18
N LEU A 71 11.73 5.14 -10.62
CA LEU A 71 13.09 4.65 -10.40
C LEU A 71 13.60 5.16 -9.05
N GLY A 72 13.33 4.41 -7.99
CA GLY A 72 13.94 4.63 -6.68
C GLY A 72 13.09 4.18 -5.49
N TYR A 73 13.71 4.18 -4.30
CA TYR A 73 13.03 3.94 -3.03
C TYR A 73 11.82 4.85 -2.79
N SER A 74 11.78 6.02 -3.43
CA SER A 74 10.69 7.02 -3.42
C SER A 74 9.34 6.47 -3.91
N MET A 75 9.34 5.34 -4.62
CA MET A 75 8.13 4.64 -5.05
C MET A 75 7.42 3.92 -3.89
N TYR A 76 8.16 3.58 -2.84
CA TYR A 76 7.66 2.79 -1.73
C TYR A 76 7.33 3.68 -0.54
N THR A 77 6.20 3.40 0.09
CA THR A 77 5.87 3.92 1.42
C THR A 77 6.35 2.90 2.45
N LEU A 78 6.89 3.37 3.57
CA LEU A 78 7.19 2.50 4.71
C LEU A 78 5.99 2.50 5.67
N GLY A 79 5.66 1.33 6.20
CA GLY A 79 4.70 1.20 7.28
C GLY A 79 5.28 0.36 8.41
N PHE A 80 4.97 0.72 9.64
CA PHE A 80 5.45 0.05 10.84
C PHE A 80 4.30 -0.74 11.51
N PRO A 81 4.61 -1.78 12.29
CA PRO A 81 3.61 -2.44 13.12
C PRO A 81 2.80 -1.43 13.93
N GLY A 82 1.47 -1.51 13.84
CA GLY A 82 0.56 -0.54 14.46
C GLY A 82 -0.03 0.47 13.48
N ASP A 83 0.65 0.78 12.38
CA ASP A 83 0.11 1.63 11.31
C ASP A 83 -1.10 0.97 10.64
N VAL A 84 -1.95 1.78 10.02
CA VAL A 84 -3.14 1.34 9.30
C VAL A 84 -2.96 1.56 7.81
N ILE A 85 -3.00 0.46 7.05
CA ILE A 85 -3.03 0.48 5.59
C ILE A 85 -4.48 0.47 5.11
N THR A 86 -4.75 1.38 4.18
CA THR A 86 -5.94 1.38 3.33
C THR A 86 -5.51 1.07 1.89
N ASN A 87 -6.46 0.84 0.99
CA ASN A 87 -6.17 0.69 -0.44
C ASN A 87 -5.61 1.97 -1.11
N ARG A 88 -5.47 3.10 -0.41
CA ARG A 88 -5.03 4.38 -0.99
C ARG A 88 -3.92 5.09 -0.23
N LYS A 89 -3.65 4.71 1.01
CA LYS A 89 -2.67 5.36 1.89
C LYS A 89 -2.36 4.51 3.12
N VAL A 90 -1.22 4.83 3.74
CA VAL A 90 -0.82 4.37 5.06
C VAL A 90 -1.08 5.50 6.06
N LEU A 91 -1.57 5.16 7.24
CA LEU A 91 -1.87 6.10 8.32
C LEU A 91 -1.22 5.60 9.60
N SER A 92 -0.35 6.41 10.19
CA SER A 92 0.14 6.15 11.54
C SER A 92 -0.88 6.70 12.55
N PRO A 93 -1.46 5.85 13.43
CA PRO A 93 -2.20 6.36 14.57
C PRO A 93 -1.23 7.16 15.44
N LYS A 94 -1.58 8.42 15.71
CA LYS A 94 -0.85 9.27 16.66
C LYS A 94 -1.21 8.89 18.09
#